data_AF-A0A379WFI9-F1
#
_entry.id   AF-A0A379WFI9-F1
#
_cell.length_a   1.000
_cell.length_b   1.000
_cell.length_c   1.000
_cell.angle_alpha   90.00
_cell.angle_beta   90.00
_cell.angle_gamma   90.00
#
_symmetry.space_group_name_H-M   'P 1'
#
loop_
_entity.id
_entity.type
_entity.pdbx_description
1 polymer ?
#
loop_
_entity_poly.entity_id
_entity_poly.type
_entity_poly.pdbx_seq_one_letter_code
_entity_poly.pdbx_strand_id
1 'polypeptide(L)'
;MCTWLSWINDLIRMRADSLAERLTGSDNHGHEAAEVSDYLLLQILNRFEPLLTHLAKTPLAPEVLYRYLSELAGELSTYVRPQNATAAEYKEYKHLTPYAGLKSLVDECSSC
;
A
#
# COMPACT_ATOMS: atom_id res chain seq x y z
N MET A 1 -10.95 -11.82 -4.40
CA MET A 1 -10.69 -10.37 -4.63
C MET A 1 -11.09 -9.57 -3.40
N CYS A 2 -12.35 -9.61 -2.94
CA CYS A 2 -12.75 -8.96 -1.67
C CYS A 2 -11.89 -9.38 -0.46
N THR A 3 -11.48 -10.65 -0.39
CA THR A 3 -10.58 -11.17 0.65
C THR A 3 -9.17 -10.59 0.61
N TRP A 4 -8.63 -10.30 -0.58
CA TRP A 4 -7.33 -9.63 -0.72
C TRP A 4 -7.42 -8.17 -0.33
N LEU A 5 -8.50 -7.50 -0.73
CA LEU A 5 -8.75 -6.10 -0.37
C LEU A 5 -8.91 -5.91 1.13
N SER A 6 -9.71 -6.76 1.81
CA SER A 6 -9.87 -6.69 3.26
C SER A 6 -8.54 -6.91 3.97
N TRP A 7 -7.77 -7.91 3.53
CA TRP A 7 -6.49 -8.23 4.13
C TRP A 7 -5.46 -7.10 3.97
N ILE A 8 -5.30 -6.55 2.77
CA ILE A 8 -4.40 -5.40 2.54
C ILE A 8 -4.87 -4.19 3.36
N ASN A 9 -6.18 -3.96 3.45
CA ASN A 9 -6.71 -2.86 4.25
C ASN A 9 -6.37 -3.00 5.73
N ASP A 10 -6.50 -4.19 6.30
CA ASP A 10 -6.13 -4.45 7.69
C ASP A 10 -4.63 -4.18 7.93
N LEU A 11 -3.76 -4.60 7.00
CA LEU A 11 -2.32 -4.32 7.05
C LEU A 11 -2.02 -2.81 6.98
N ILE A 12 -2.68 -2.08 6.08
CA ILE A 12 -2.55 -0.62 5.95
C ILE A 12 -2.94 0.06 7.26
N ARG A 13 -4.07 -0.33 7.85
CA ARG A 13 -4.58 0.26 9.09
C ARG A 13 -3.60 0.05 10.24
N MET A 14 -3.11 -1.18 10.43
CA MET A 14 -2.11 -1.49 11.46
C MET A 14 -0.84 -0.64 11.32
N ARG A 15 -0.37 -0.43 10.08
CA ARG A 15 0.82 0.38 9.81
C ARG A 15 0.56 1.87 10.02
N ALA A 16 -0.60 2.36 9.62
CA ALA A 16 -1.01 3.75 9.83
C ALA A 16 -1.09 4.09 11.32
N ASP A 17 -1.72 3.20 12.11
CA ASP A 17 -1.81 3.35 13.57
C ASP A 17 -0.41 3.39 14.20
N SER A 18 0.48 2.47 13.81
CA SER A 18 1.87 2.43 14.30
C SER A 18 2.69 3.68 13.93
N LEU A 19 2.45 4.25 12.74
CA LEU A 19 3.08 5.51 12.30
C LEU A 19 2.55 6.70 13.10
N ALA A 20 1.23 6.77 13.30
CA ALA A 20 0.60 7.85 14.06
C ALA A 20 1.06 7.86 15.52
N GLU A 21 1.17 6.69 16.16
CA GLU A 21 1.73 6.58 17.52
C GLU A 21 3.18 7.07 17.58
N ARG A 22 4.02 6.67 16.62
CA ARG A 22 5.42 7.13 16.56
C ARG A 22 5.55 8.64 16.38
N LEU A 23 4.72 9.22 15.52
CA LEU A 23 4.71 10.67 15.23
C LEU A 23 4.12 11.51 16.38
N THR A 24 3.26 10.93 17.22
CA THR A 24 2.66 11.64 18.36
C THR A 24 3.43 11.42 19.67
N GLY A 25 4.16 10.31 19.79
CA GLY A 25 4.96 9.94 20.95
C GLY A 25 6.42 10.37 20.92
N SER A 26 6.89 11.03 19.86
CA SER A 26 8.25 11.58 19.78
C SER A 26 8.38 12.84 20.64
N ASP A 27 8.63 12.66 21.94
CA ASP A 27 9.17 13.72 22.78
C ASP A 27 10.55 14.13 22.23
N ASN A 28 10.57 15.27 21.53
CA ASN A 28 11.71 16.17 21.34
C ASN A 28 13.10 15.54 21.55
N HIS A 29 13.80 15.20 20.45
CA HIS A 29 15.22 15.56 20.18
C HIS A 29 15.84 14.66 19.09
N GLY A 30 15.90 15.23 17.87
CA GLY A 30 16.64 14.69 16.73
C GLY A 30 15.76 13.85 15.79
N HIS A 31 15.87 14.11 14.48
CA HIS A 31 15.28 13.39 13.32
C HIS A 31 14.12 14.07 12.58
N GLU A 32 14.17 15.38 12.33
CA GLU A 32 13.22 16.10 11.45
C GLU A 32 13.04 15.46 10.05
N ALA A 33 14.10 14.87 9.47
CA ALA A 33 14.01 14.20 8.17
C ALA A 33 13.27 12.84 8.22
N ALA A 34 13.37 12.10 9.32
CA ALA A 34 12.63 10.84 9.50
C ALA A 34 11.14 11.12 9.71
N GLU A 35 10.81 12.23 10.39
CA GLU A 35 9.43 12.68 10.57
C GLU A 35 8.74 13.01 9.24
N VAL A 36 9.41 13.71 8.31
CA VAL A 36 8.82 14.05 7.00
C VAL A 36 8.51 12.79 6.19
N SER A 37 9.44 11.83 6.11
CA SER A 37 9.20 10.56 5.41
C SER A 37 8.06 9.76 6.05
N ASP A 38 7.98 9.74 7.38
CA ASP A 38 6.90 9.07 8.11
C ASP A 38 5.53 9.74 7.84
N TYR A 39 5.46 11.07 7.81
CA TYR A 39 4.24 11.80 7.43
C TYR A 39 3.81 11.52 5.99
N LEU A 40 4.75 11.47 5.05
CA LEU A 40 4.43 11.17 3.64
C LEU A 40 3.94 9.73 3.46
N LEU A 41 4.56 8.77 4.16
CA LEU A 41 4.06 7.39 4.18
C LEU A 41 2.67 7.32 4.81
N LEU A 42 2.45 7.99 5.95
CA LEU A 42 1.14 8.06 6.60
C LEU A 42 0.08 8.68 5.67
N GLN A 43 0.43 9.71 4.90
CA GLN A 43 -0.46 10.31 3.91
C GLN A 43 -0.89 9.30 2.84
N ILE A 44 0.03 8.47 2.34
CA ILE A 44 -0.27 7.39 1.38
C ILE A 44 -1.23 6.38 2.02
N LEU A 45 -0.92 5.89 3.22
CA LEU A 45 -1.76 4.91 3.91
C LEU A 45 -3.18 5.45 4.16
N ASN A 46 -3.29 6.70 4.63
CA ASN A 46 -4.57 7.36 4.87
C ASN A 46 -5.38 7.61 3.58
N ARG A 47 -4.72 7.71 2.42
CA ARG A 47 -5.40 7.82 1.13
C ARG A 47 -5.98 6.47 0.68
N PHE A 48 -5.23 5.39 0.85
CA PHE A 48 -5.61 4.07 0.35
C PHE A 48 -6.58 3.32 1.28
N GLU A 49 -6.52 3.50 2.60
CA GLU A 49 -7.44 2.86 3.55
C GLU A 49 -8.93 3.03 3.18
N PRO A 50 -9.47 4.26 3.03
CA PRO A 50 -10.89 4.44 2.75
C PRO A 50 -11.26 3.95 1.34
N LEU A 51 -10.33 4.05 0.39
CA LEU A 51 -10.50 3.54 -0.96
C LEU A 51 -10.63 2.02 -0.96
N LEU A 52 -9.73 1.29 -0.31
CA LEU A 52 -9.78 -0.17 -0.22
C LEU A 52 -11.02 -0.64 0.55
N THR A 53 -11.39 0.07 1.63
CA THR A 53 -12.64 -0.16 2.37
C THR A 53 -13.87 -0.07 1.48
N HIS A 54 -13.93 0.92 0.58
CA HIS A 54 -15.01 1.04 -0.40
C HIS A 54 -14.97 -0.07 -1.44
N LEU A 55 -13.81 -0.27 -2.09
CA LEU A 55 -13.63 -1.29 -3.14
C LEU A 55 -13.95 -2.70 -2.66
N ALA A 56 -13.71 -3.03 -1.39
CA ALA A 56 -14.03 -4.33 -0.81
C ALA A 56 -15.54 -4.62 -0.77
N LYS A 57 -16.39 -3.60 -0.80
CA LYS A 57 -17.85 -3.68 -0.65
C LYS A 57 -18.62 -3.55 -1.98
N THR A 58 -17.92 -3.33 -3.09
CA THR A 58 -18.55 -3.04 -4.39
C THR A 58 -18.09 -4.05 -5.45
N PRO A 59 -18.96 -4.45 -6.40
CA PRO A 59 -18.53 -5.25 -7.54
C PRO A 59 -17.40 -4.54 -8.31
N LEU A 60 -16.27 -5.22 -8.47
CA LEU A 60 -15.04 -4.63 -9.00
C LEU A 60 -14.51 -5.43 -10.18
N ALA A 61 -14.19 -4.75 -11.28
CA ALA A 61 -13.49 -5.37 -12.41
C ALA A 61 -12.03 -5.70 -12.02
N PRO A 62 -11.47 -6.85 -12.46
CA PRO A 62 -10.11 -7.25 -12.10
C PRO A 62 -9.02 -6.25 -12.50
N GLU A 63 -9.20 -5.55 -13.62
CA GLU A 63 -8.29 -4.49 -14.08
C GLU A 63 -8.24 -3.32 -13.09
N VAL A 64 -9.39 -2.92 -12.55
CA VAL A 64 -9.46 -1.80 -11.61
C VAL A 64 -8.71 -2.14 -10.31
N LEU A 65 -8.83 -3.38 -9.84
CA LEU A 65 -8.03 -3.86 -8.70
C LEU A 65 -6.53 -3.83 -9.02
N TYR A 66 -6.14 -4.33 -10.19
CA TYR A 66 -4.75 -4.34 -10.63
C TYR A 66 -4.15 -2.93 -10.66
N ARG A 67 -4.91 -1.96 -11.20
CA ARG A 67 -4.50 -0.56 -11.28
C ARG A 67 -4.24 0.03 -9.89
N TYR A 68 -5.18 -0.07 -8.96
CA TYR A 68 -5.01 0.51 -7.62
C TYR A 68 -3.91 -0.18 -6.81
N LEU A 69 -3.74 -1.50 -6.97
CA LEU A 69 -2.62 -2.19 -6.33
C LEU A 69 -1.26 -1.80 -6.95
N SER A 70 -1.20 -1.55 -8.26
CA SER A 70 0.02 -1.05 -8.93
C SER A 70 0.40 0.34 -8.41
N GLU A 71 -0.58 1.23 -8.28
CA GLU A 71 -0.35 2.57 -7.71
C GLU A 71 0.17 2.47 -6.27
N LEU A 72 -0.48 1.66 -5.42
CA LEU A 72 -0.05 1.45 -4.04
C LEU A 72 1.37 0.86 -3.97
N ALA A 73 1.67 -0.17 -4.76
CA ALA A 73 3.00 -0.79 -4.79
C ALA A 73 4.09 0.21 -5.19
N GLY A 74 3.82 1.06 -6.19
CA GLY A 74 4.73 2.13 -6.61
C GLY A 74 5.00 3.13 -5.49
N GLU A 75 3.96 3.64 -4.84
CA GLU A 75 4.08 4.60 -3.73
C GLU A 75 4.87 4.00 -2.55
N LEU A 76 4.57 2.75 -2.16
CA LEU A 76 5.25 2.06 -1.06
C LEU A 76 6.72 1.74 -1.37
N SER A 77 7.06 1.52 -2.65
CA SER A 77 8.43 1.17 -3.05
C SER A 77 9.46 2.24 -2.64
N THR A 78 9.06 3.51 -2.62
CA THR A 78 9.88 4.66 -2.17
C THR A 78 10.38 4.49 -0.73
N TYR A 79 9.57 3.86 0.13
CA TYR A 79 9.84 3.77 1.57
C TYR A 79 10.43 2.41 1.97
N VAL A 80 10.05 1.34 1.26
CA VAL A 80 10.47 -0.03 1.58
C VAL A 80 11.80 -0.40 0.92
N ARG A 81 12.11 0.19 -0.25
CA ARG A 81 13.34 -0.06 -1.00
C ARG A 81 14.08 1.25 -1.28
N PRO A 82 14.67 1.91 -0.27
CA PRO A 82 15.34 3.19 -0.47
C PRO A 82 16.54 3.11 -1.44
N GLN A 83 17.14 1.93 -1.63
CA GLN A 83 18.20 1.73 -2.64
C GLN A 83 17.67 1.49 -4.06
N ASN A 84 16.43 1.00 -4.22
CA ASN A 84 15.80 0.67 -5.50
C ASN A 84 14.35 1.20 -5.49
N ALA A 85 14.18 2.51 -5.65
CA ALA A 85 12.88 3.20 -5.60
C ALA A 85 11.93 2.89 -6.78
N THR A 86 12.29 1.94 -7.65
CA THR A 86 11.42 1.45 -8.72
C THR A 86 10.60 0.27 -8.19
N ALA A 87 9.30 0.26 -8.48
CA ALA A 87 8.42 -0.85 -8.13
C ALA A 87 9.01 -2.19 -8.61
N ALA A 88 8.88 -3.25 -7.81
CA ALA A 88 9.40 -4.56 -8.19
C ALA A 88 8.74 -5.05 -9.50
N GLU A 89 9.43 -5.92 -10.25
CA GLU A 89 8.86 -6.55 -11.44
C GLU A 89 7.71 -7.49 -11.06
N TYR A 90 6.48 -6.96 -10.95
CA TYR A 90 5.26 -7.76 -10.83
C TYR A 90 4.74 -8.16 -12.22
N LYS A 91 4.02 -9.28 -12.24
CA LYS A 91 3.49 -9.85 -13.49
C LYS A 91 2.47 -8.92 -14.14
N GLU A 92 2.60 -8.75 -15.45
CA GLU A 92 1.67 -7.99 -16.29
C GLU A 92 0.22 -8.45 -16.14
N TYR A 93 -0.70 -7.49 -16.18
CA TYR A 93 -2.13 -7.76 -16.25
C TYR A 93 -2.52 -8.44 -17.57
N LYS A 94 -3.18 -9.60 -17.45
CA LYS A 94 -3.77 -10.32 -18.60
C LYS A 94 -5.27 -10.43 -18.42
N HIS A 95 -6.04 -9.73 -19.26
CA HIS A 95 -7.50 -9.62 -19.09
C HIS A 95 -8.23 -10.98 -19.06
N LEU A 96 -7.80 -11.93 -19.90
CA LEU A 96 -8.38 -13.29 -19.95
C LEU A 96 -7.93 -14.19 -18.78
N THR A 97 -6.79 -13.88 -18.15
CA THR A 97 -6.20 -14.68 -17.06
C THR A 97 -5.63 -13.76 -15.97
N PRO A 98 -6.47 -12.98 -15.27
CA PRO A 98 -6.00 -11.86 -14.45
C PRO A 98 -5.38 -12.29 -13.12
N TYR A 99 -5.64 -13.52 -12.68
CA TYR A 99 -5.23 -14.04 -11.37
C TYR A 99 -3.72 -13.89 -11.11
N ALA A 100 -2.87 -14.26 -12.08
CA ALA A 100 -1.42 -14.27 -11.89
C ALA A 100 -0.85 -12.86 -11.69
N GLY A 101 -1.33 -11.87 -12.45
CA GLY A 101 -0.94 -10.47 -12.30
C GLY A 101 -1.40 -9.89 -10.96
N LEU A 102 -2.67 -10.11 -10.63
CA LEU A 102 -3.23 -9.65 -9.35
C LEU A 102 -2.54 -10.26 -8.14
N LYS A 103 -2.30 -11.57 -8.13
CA LYS A 103 -1.64 -12.26 -7.02
C LYS A 103 -0.23 -11.72 -6.81
N SER A 104 0.52 -11.50 -7.90
CA SER A 104 1.87 -10.91 -7.84
C SER A 104 1.87 -9.53 -7.17
N LEU A 105 0.88 -8.69 -7.49
CA LEU A 105 0.74 -7.36 -6.88
C LEU A 105 0.27 -7.41 -5.42
N VAL A 106 -0.64 -8.32 -5.09
CA VAL A 106 -1.08 -8.51 -3.70
C VAL A 106 0.10 -8.92 -2.81
N ASP A 107 0.93 -9.85 -3.29
CA ASP A 107 2.13 -10.27 -2.57
C ASP A 107 3.11 -9.10 -2.39
N GLU A 108 3.34 -8.33 -3.46
CA GLU A 108 4.18 -7.12 -3.43
C GLU A 108 3.68 -6.11 -2.38
N CYS A 109 2.42 -5.69 -2.45
CA CYS A 109 1.83 -4.74 -1.50
C CYS A 109 1.82 -5.23 -0.04
N SER A 110 1.82 -6.55 0.18
CA SER A 110 1.89 -7.12 1.52
C SER A 110 3.32 -7.19 2.07
N SER A 111 4.30 -7.33 1.18
CA SER A 111 5.73 -7.39 1.52
C SER A 111 6.32 -6.02 1.84
N CYS A 112 5.71 -4.97 1.30
CA CYS A 112 5.90 -3.58 1.70
C CYS A 112 5.15 -3.33 3.00
#